data_AF-A0A7S4IVG3-F1
#
_entry.id   AF-A0A7S4IVG3-F1
#
_cell.length_a   1.000
_cell.length_b   1.000
_cell.length_c   1.000
_cell.angle_alpha   90.00
_cell.angle_beta   90.00
_cell.angle_gamma   90.00
#
_symmetry.space_group_name_H-M   'P 1'
#
loop_
_entity.id
_entity.type
_entity.pdbx_description
1 polymer ?
#
loop_
_entity_poly.entity_id
_entity_poly.type
_entity_poly.pdbx_seq_one_letter_code
_entity_poly.pdbx_strand_id
1 'polypeptide(L)'
;KELHSKIAETFSYVTRVYSSEHAGFGKTMAIQKFVSERQLPYHQICITGAVTADQLIHAFESQVAVRTSDSTVLYHIDIGPTAGYTELNALLFQLLVIGVLYDPKTGRLYNRSSKDGFLIEVANSYQDQVAKSIYFCNILPQEVLQVSAKTFDLNEYEIKNIGENTITYGSLPSYER
;
A
#
# COMPACT_ATOMS: atom_id res chain seq x y z
N LYS A 1 -12.14 -1.46 17.67
CA LYS A 1 -12.01 -2.33 16.47
C LYS A 1 -13.09 -2.05 15.44
N GLU A 2 -14.39 -2.07 15.79
CA GLU A 2 -15.50 -1.84 14.84
C GLU A 2 -15.48 -0.46 14.13
N LEU A 3 -15.13 0.62 14.83
CA LEU A 3 -15.02 1.96 14.24
C LEU A 3 -13.93 2.04 13.16
N HIS A 4 -12.82 1.34 13.33
CA HIS A 4 -11.68 1.41 12.40
C HIS A 4 -11.92 0.62 11.12
N SER A 5 -12.58 -0.53 11.22
CA SER A 5 -13.06 -1.27 10.04
C SER A 5 -14.07 -0.43 9.25
N LYS A 6 -14.99 0.25 9.94
CA LYS A 6 -15.91 1.20 9.29
C LYS A 6 -15.17 2.34 8.60
N ILE A 7 -14.12 2.92 9.19
CA ILE A 7 -13.31 3.96 8.53
C ILE A 7 -12.67 3.41 7.24
N ALA A 8 -12.04 2.24 7.29
CA ALA A 8 -11.40 1.65 6.11
C ALA A 8 -12.39 1.35 4.96
N GLU A 9 -13.58 0.86 5.29
CA GLU A 9 -14.62 0.47 4.31
C GLU A 9 -15.47 1.64 3.81
N THR A 10 -15.67 2.68 4.64
CA THR A 10 -16.49 3.85 4.26
C THR A 10 -15.76 4.72 3.24
N PHE A 11 -14.44 4.79 3.38
CA PHE A 11 -13.67 5.83 2.73
C PHE A 11 -12.89 5.33 1.52
N SER A 12 -12.63 4.03 1.38
CA SER A 12 -11.83 3.44 0.29
C SER A 12 -12.42 2.10 -0.17
N TYR A 13 -12.06 1.62 -1.36
CA TYR A 13 -12.43 0.28 -1.81
C TYR A 13 -11.87 -0.79 -0.86
N VAL A 14 -10.62 -0.61 -0.43
CA VAL A 14 -9.98 -1.44 0.59
C VAL A 14 -8.86 -0.64 1.25
N THR A 15 -8.71 -0.73 2.57
CA THR A 15 -7.50 -0.28 3.26
C THR A 15 -7.01 -1.40 4.17
N ARG A 16 -5.76 -1.84 3.97
CA ARG A 16 -5.13 -2.91 4.77
C ARG A 16 -3.67 -2.61 5.02
N VAL A 17 -3.21 -2.97 6.22
CA VAL A 17 -1.79 -2.89 6.60
C VAL A 17 -1.22 -4.30 6.69
N TYR A 18 -0.16 -4.56 5.94
CA TYR A 18 0.58 -5.81 5.94
C TYR A 18 1.77 -5.68 6.88
N SER A 19 1.82 -6.57 7.88
CA SER A 19 2.90 -6.65 8.85
C SER A 19 3.34 -8.10 9.05
N SER A 20 4.54 -8.30 9.56
CA SER A 20 5.11 -9.62 9.83
C SER A 20 6.08 -9.54 11.00
N GLU A 21 6.33 -10.66 11.67
CA GLU A 21 7.28 -10.71 12.80
C GLU A 21 8.73 -10.44 12.33
N HIS A 22 9.08 -10.90 11.14
CA HIS A 22 10.41 -10.72 10.57
C HIS A 22 10.37 -10.24 9.12
N ALA A 23 11.48 -9.67 8.67
CA ALA A 23 11.71 -9.34 7.26
C ALA A 23 11.76 -10.62 6.41
N GLY A 24 11.43 -10.51 5.13
CA GLY A 24 11.43 -11.65 4.20
C GLY A 24 10.22 -12.57 4.31
N PHE A 25 9.21 -12.23 5.10
CA PHE A 25 8.00 -13.04 5.30
C PHE A 25 6.96 -12.92 4.19
N GLY A 26 7.33 -12.36 3.03
CA GLY A 26 6.47 -12.29 1.85
C GLY A 26 5.35 -11.23 1.92
N LYS A 27 5.52 -10.13 2.68
CA LYS A 27 4.56 -9.01 2.71
C LYS A 27 4.22 -8.49 1.31
N THR A 28 5.25 -8.12 0.56
CA THR A 28 5.09 -7.69 -0.83
C THR A 28 4.43 -8.76 -1.69
N MET A 29 4.81 -10.04 -1.52
CA MET A 29 4.21 -11.16 -2.26
C MET A 29 2.71 -11.32 -1.95
N ALA A 30 2.30 -11.17 -0.69
CA ALA A 30 0.89 -11.25 -0.29
C ALA A 30 0.06 -10.09 -0.89
N ILE A 31 0.64 -8.89 -0.94
CA ILE A 31 0.06 -7.73 -1.62
C ILE A 31 -0.09 -8.01 -3.12
N GLN A 32 0.97 -8.49 -3.77
CA GLN A 32 0.96 -8.83 -5.20
C GLN A 32 -0.06 -9.93 -5.52
N LYS A 33 -0.18 -10.96 -4.67
CA LYS A 33 -1.21 -11.99 -4.77
C LYS A 33 -2.61 -11.38 -4.71
N PHE A 34 -2.89 -10.56 -3.70
CA PHE A 34 -4.18 -9.86 -3.55
C PHE A 34 -4.53 -9.01 -4.78
N VAL A 35 -3.55 -8.33 -5.37
CA VAL A 35 -3.68 -7.51 -6.57
C VAL A 35 -3.96 -8.40 -7.80
N SER A 36 -3.20 -9.48 -7.97
CA SER A 36 -3.31 -10.41 -9.10
C SER A 36 -4.70 -11.05 -9.21
N GLU A 37 -5.28 -11.42 -8.06
CA GLU A 37 -6.60 -12.04 -7.96
C GLU A 37 -7.73 -11.07 -8.39
N ARG A 38 -7.49 -9.76 -8.29
CA ARG A 38 -8.48 -8.72 -8.62
C ARG A 38 -8.29 -8.12 -10.01
N GLN A 39 -7.12 -8.29 -10.61
CA GLN A 39 -6.77 -7.73 -11.92
C GLN A 39 -7.03 -6.22 -12.01
N LEU A 40 -6.77 -5.49 -10.91
CA LEU A 40 -6.90 -4.04 -10.85
C LEU A 40 -5.55 -3.35 -11.16
N PRO A 41 -5.56 -2.14 -11.75
CA PRO A 41 -4.36 -1.31 -11.87
C PRO A 41 -3.64 -1.16 -10.53
N TYR A 42 -2.32 -1.30 -10.55
CA TYR A 42 -1.48 -1.35 -9.36
C TYR A 42 -0.29 -0.41 -9.49
N HIS A 43 -0.08 0.41 -8.46
CA HIS A 43 1.07 1.32 -8.35
C HIS A 43 1.70 1.23 -6.98
N GLN A 44 3.02 1.11 -6.95
CA GLN A 44 3.80 1.10 -5.71
C GLN A 44 4.39 2.49 -5.45
N ILE A 45 4.23 2.96 -4.22
CA ILE A 45 4.75 4.23 -3.71
C ILE A 45 5.67 3.89 -2.55
N CYS A 46 6.97 3.97 -2.81
CA CYS A 46 7.98 3.71 -1.79
C CYS A 46 8.26 4.98 -0.97
N ILE A 47 8.21 4.86 0.35
CA ILE A 47 8.47 5.94 1.29
C ILE A 47 9.70 5.58 2.12
N THR A 48 10.79 6.30 1.90
CA THR A 48 12.05 6.17 2.64
C THR A 48 12.53 7.54 3.10
N GLY A 49 13.09 7.65 4.30
CA GLY A 49 13.49 8.95 4.85
C GLY A 49 12.29 9.86 5.14
N ALA A 50 12.53 11.17 5.19
CA ALA A 50 11.47 12.17 5.35
C ALA A 50 10.73 12.37 4.02
N VAL A 51 9.40 12.46 4.09
CA VAL A 51 8.53 12.71 2.94
C VAL A 51 7.68 13.94 3.20
N THR A 52 7.60 14.83 2.21
CA THR A 52 6.74 16.02 2.25
C THR A 52 5.40 15.75 1.55
N ALA A 53 4.41 16.61 1.82
CA ALA A 53 3.13 16.58 1.13
C ALA A 53 3.28 16.64 -0.41
N ASP A 54 4.11 17.55 -0.93
CA ASP A 54 4.34 17.72 -2.37
C ASP A 54 4.94 16.46 -3.03
N GLN A 55 5.92 15.83 -2.39
CA GLN A 55 6.53 14.59 -2.87
C GLN A 55 5.50 13.46 -2.95
N LEU A 56 4.65 13.34 -1.91
CA LEU A 56 3.62 12.33 -1.86
C LEU A 56 2.53 12.59 -2.92
N ILE A 57 2.08 13.85 -3.07
CA ILE A 57 1.14 14.28 -4.11
C ILE A 57 1.68 13.92 -5.49
N HIS A 58 2.94 14.27 -5.78
CA HIS A 58 3.58 13.95 -7.05
C HIS A 58 3.64 12.42 -7.27
N ALA A 59 3.92 11.64 -6.24
CA ALA A 59 3.93 10.18 -6.35
C ALA A 59 2.56 9.64 -6.77
N PHE A 60 1.46 10.17 -6.24
CA PHE A 60 0.12 9.76 -6.66
C PHE A 60 -0.26 10.29 -8.06
N GLU A 61 0.02 11.56 -8.36
CA GLU A 61 -0.36 12.20 -9.63
C GLU A 61 0.40 11.65 -10.84
N SER A 62 1.67 11.28 -10.67
CA SER A 62 2.46 10.64 -11.72
C SER A 62 1.82 9.36 -12.28
N GLN A 63 0.90 8.77 -11.52
CA GLN A 63 0.17 7.55 -11.86
C GLN A 63 -1.23 7.83 -12.44
N VAL A 64 -1.70 9.08 -12.40
CA VAL A 64 -3.06 9.48 -12.84
C VAL A 64 -3.16 9.56 -14.36
N ALA A 65 -2.05 9.73 -15.09
CA ALA A 65 -2.06 9.84 -16.56
C ALA A 65 -2.66 8.61 -17.29
N VAL A 66 -2.82 7.49 -16.59
CA VAL A 66 -3.38 6.22 -17.11
C VAL A 66 -4.83 5.98 -16.65
N ARG A 67 -5.39 6.83 -15.79
CA ARG A 67 -6.74 6.64 -15.23
C ARG A 67 -7.82 7.04 -16.22
N THR A 68 -8.70 6.09 -16.55
CA THR A 68 -10.05 6.44 -16.98
C THR A 68 -10.84 6.85 -15.75
N SER A 69 -11.79 7.80 -15.87
CA SER A 69 -12.49 8.42 -14.74
C SER A 69 -13.23 7.43 -13.81
N ASP A 70 -13.42 6.18 -14.24
CA ASP A 70 -14.12 5.14 -13.49
C ASP A 70 -13.25 3.98 -12.99
N SER A 71 -11.94 3.97 -13.25
CA SER A 71 -11.09 2.85 -12.84
C SER A 71 -10.71 2.92 -11.35
N THR A 72 -11.06 1.86 -10.62
CA THR A 72 -10.49 1.53 -9.30
C THR A 72 -9.00 1.23 -9.44
N VAL A 73 -8.18 1.81 -8.57
CA VAL A 73 -6.72 1.61 -8.55
C VAL A 73 -6.29 1.11 -7.17
N LEU A 74 -5.33 0.20 -7.13
CA LEU A 74 -4.69 -0.27 -5.91
C LEU A 74 -3.32 0.40 -5.74
N TYR A 75 -3.18 1.17 -4.66
CA TYR A 75 -1.91 1.77 -4.27
C TYR A 75 -1.24 0.92 -3.20
N HIS A 76 -0.02 0.46 -3.48
CA HIS A 76 0.86 -0.12 -2.49
C HIS A 76 1.74 0.96 -1.88
N ILE A 77 1.48 1.35 -0.64
CA ILE A 77 2.31 2.28 0.12
C ILE A 77 3.36 1.45 0.87
N ASP A 78 4.58 1.43 0.35
CA ASP A 78 5.70 0.66 0.90
C ASP A 78 6.54 1.56 1.82
N ILE A 79 6.36 1.38 3.13
CA ILE A 79 7.03 2.20 4.14
C ILE A 79 8.32 1.52 4.57
N GLY A 80 9.45 2.07 4.13
CA GLY A 80 10.77 1.56 4.41
C GLY A 80 11.22 1.75 5.87
N PRO A 81 12.29 1.04 6.30
CA PRO A 81 12.75 1.02 7.68
C PRO A 81 13.34 2.36 8.16
N THR A 82 13.62 3.29 7.24
CA THR A 82 14.18 4.63 7.51
C THR A 82 13.16 5.74 7.38
N ALA A 83 11.87 5.43 7.21
CA ALA A 83 10.83 6.42 7.02
C ALA A 83 10.68 7.35 8.24
N GLY A 84 10.65 8.66 7.98
CA GLY A 84 10.39 9.69 8.97
C GLY A 84 8.92 9.68 9.36
N TYR A 85 8.63 9.36 10.63
CA TYR A 85 7.27 9.02 11.06
C TYR A 85 6.39 10.22 11.45
N THR A 86 6.97 11.34 11.89
CA THR A 86 6.19 12.48 12.42
C THR A 86 5.27 13.08 11.35
N GLU A 87 5.83 13.49 10.21
CA GLU A 87 5.07 14.08 9.11
C GLU A 87 4.25 13.01 8.37
N LEU A 88 4.81 11.80 8.22
CA LEU A 88 4.15 10.69 7.53
C LEU A 88 2.82 10.28 8.18
N ASN A 89 2.72 10.25 9.52
CA ASN A 89 1.43 9.95 10.17
C ASN A 89 0.34 10.95 9.79
N ALA A 90 0.68 12.25 9.77
CA ALA A 90 -0.26 13.30 9.41
C ALA A 90 -0.68 13.18 7.93
N LEU A 91 0.26 12.91 7.04
CA LEU A 91 -0.01 12.70 5.62
C LEU A 91 -0.86 11.44 5.38
N LEU A 92 -0.58 10.33 6.07
CA LEU A 92 -1.38 9.11 5.97
C LEU A 92 -2.81 9.33 6.50
N PHE A 93 -2.98 10.11 7.58
CA PHE A 93 -4.31 10.46 8.08
C PHE A 93 -5.08 11.34 7.08
N GLN A 94 -4.43 12.38 6.55
CA GLN A 94 -4.98 13.24 5.51
C GLN A 94 -5.41 12.45 4.28
N LEU A 95 -4.55 11.55 3.80
CA LEU A 95 -4.88 10.68 2.69
C LEU A 95 -6.04 9.75 3.05
N LEU A 96 -5.87 8.86 4.03
CA LEU A 96 -6.74 7.69 4.20
C LEU A 96 -8.08 8.02 4.88
N VAL A 97 -8.12 9.06 5.74
CA VAL A 97 -9.32 9.46 6.46
C VAL A 97 -9.98 10.67 5.82
N ILE A 98 -9.24 11.77 5.66
CA ILE A 98 -9.80 13.01 5.11
C ILE A 98 -10.06 12.85 3.61
N GLY A 99 -9.20 12.11 2.89
CA GLY A 99 -9.31 11.94 1.45
C GLY A 99 -8.57 12.99 0.62
N VAL A 100 -7.83 13.88 1.28
CA VAL A 100 -7.16 15.01 0.64
C VAL A 100 -5.76 15.16 1.21
N LEU A 101 -4.76 15.20 0.33
CA LEU A 101 -3.42 15.70 0.66
C LEU A 101 -3.33 17.15 0.22
N TYR A 102 -2.80 18.01 1.08
CA TYR A 102 -2.60 19.42 0.79
C TYR A 102 -1.18 19.84 1.17
N ASP A 103 -0.46 20.45 0.22
CA ASP A 103 0.79 21.12 0.50
C ASP A 103 0.57 22.64 0.62
N PRO A 104 0.68 23.22 1.84
CA PRO A 104 0.53 24.67 2.02
C PRO A 104 1.63 25.50 1.37
N LYS A 105 2.80 24.91 1.05
CA LYS A 105 3.92 25.64 0.45
C LYS A 105 3.70 25.87 -1.05
N THR A 106 3.29 24.82 -1.77
CA THR A 106 3.03 24.91 -3.22
C THR A 106 1.57 25.22 -3.55
N GLY A 107 0.65 25.05 -2.60
CA GLY A 107 -0.79 25.11 -2.82
C GLY A 107 -1.36 23.90 -3.57
N ARG A 108 -0.54 22.88 -3.83
CA ARG A 108 -0.98 21.66 -4.52
C ARG A 108 -1.88 20.83 -3.62
N LEU A 109 -2.85 20.19 -4.27
CA LEU A 109 -3.88 19.42 -3.61
C LEU A 109 -4.15 18.16 -4.42
N TYR A 110 -4.11 17.02 -3.74
CA TYR A 110 -4.49 15.72 -4.30
C TYR A 110 -5.74 15.20 -3.60
N ASN A 111 -6.80 14.97 -4.37
CA ASN A 111 -8.01 14.31 -3.90
C ASN A 111 -7.96 12.84 -4.31
N ARG A 112 -8.02 11.93 -3.34
CA ARG A 112 -8.12 10.50 -3.69
C ARG A 112 -9.53 10.12 -4.10
N SER A 113 -9.67 9.08 -4.91
CA SER A 113 -10.98 8.49 -5.20
C SER A 113 -11.41 7.58 -4.04
N SER A 114 -12.70 7.57 -3.72
CA SER A 114 -13.27 6.58 -2.79
C SER A 114 -13.24 5.16 -3.36
N LYS A 115 -13.11 5.04 -4.69
CA LYS A 115 -12.94 3.76 -5.39
C LYS A 115 -11.52 3.21 -5.30
N ASP A 116 -10.55 3.97 -4.77
CA ASP A 116 -9.16 3.52 -4.66
C ASP A 116 -8.97 2.60 -3.45
N GLY A 117 -8.05 1.65 -3.60
CA GLY A 117 -7.58 0.79 -2.53
C GLY A 117 -6.17 1.14 -2.09
N PHE A 118 -5.89 0.99 -0.80
CA PHE A 118 -4.60 1.27 -0.17
C PHE A 118 -4.10 0.04 0.58
N LEU A 119 -3.01 -0.53 0.08
CA LEU A 119 -2.32 -1.69 0.66
C LEU A 119 -1.02 -1.15 1.25
N ILE A 120 -0.89 -1.15 2.57
CA ILE A 120 0.22 -0.49 3.25
C ILE A 120 1.17 -1.57 3.76
N GLU A 121 2.39 -1.59 3.26
CA GLU A 121 3.45 -2.44 3.80
C GLU A 121 4.28 -1.61 4.79
N VAL A 122 4.48 -2.14 6.00
CA VAL A 122 5.39 -1.54 6.98
C VAL A 122 6.62 -2.42 7.12
N ALA A 123 7.79 -1.89 6.78
CA ALA A 123 9.04 -2.61 6.91
C ALA A 123 9.31 -2.98 8.38
N ASN A 124 9.90 -4.16 8.56
CA ASN A 124 10.51 -4.51 9.84
C ASN A 124 11.72 -3.58 10.05
N SER A 125 11.77 -2.94 11.20
CA SER A 125 12.87 -2.06 11.61
C SER A 125 13.47 -2.55 12.92
N TYR A 126 14.67 -2.07 13.27
CA TYR A 126 15.27 -2.37 14.57
C TYR A 126 14.27 -2.08 15.71
N GLN A 127 14.00 -3.08 16.55
CA GLN A 127 13.04 -3.02 17.67
C GLN A 127 11.62 -2.57 17.28
N ASP A 128 11.20 -2.76 16.02
CA ASP A 128 9.91 -2.35 15.47
C ASP A 128 9.62 -0.84 15.62
N GLN A 129 10.67 -0.02 15.66
CA GLN A 129 10.55 1.43 15.81
C GLN A 129 9.60 2.06 14.78
N VAL A 130 9.65 1.65 13.51
CA VAL A 130 8.79 2.20 12.45
C VAL A 130 7.33 1.82 12.69
N ALA A 131 7.03 0.54 12.94
CA ALA A 131 5.67 0.09 13.23
C ALA A 131 5.08 0.75 14.50
N LYS A 132 5.91 0.95 15.53
CA LYS A 132 5.50 1.67 16.75
C LYS A 132 5.27 3.16 16.50
N SER A 133 6.10 3.78 15.67
CA SER A 133 6.07 5.22 15.43
C SER A 133 4.98 5.64 14.44
N ILE A 134 4.59 4.76 13.53
CA ILE A 134 3.48 5.01 12.60
C ILE A 134 2.18 4.50 13.23
N TYR A 135 1.76 5.20 14.28
CA TYR A 135 0.60 4.83 15.08
C TYR A 135 -0.68 4.68 14.23
N PHE A 136 -0.79 5.43 13.14
CA PHE A 136 -1.96 5.37 12.28
C PHE A 136 -2.10 4.00 11.60
N CYS A 137 -0.98 3.36 11.23
CA CYS A 137 -1.01 2.01 10.71
C CYS A 137 -1.57 1.01 11.73
N ASN A 138 -1.27 1.16 13.03
CA ASN A 138 -1.71 0.23 14.08
C ASN A 138 -3.23 0.22 14.31
N ILE A 139 -3.94 1.28 13.91
CA ILE A 139 -5.39 1.34 14.07
C ILE A 139 -6.16 0.86 12.84
N LEU A 140 -5.50 0.73 11.68
CA LEU A 140 -6.10 0.22 10.45
C LEU A 140 -6.22 -1.31 10.46
N PRO A 141 -7.10 -1.90 9.61
CA PRO A 141 -7.18 -3.36 9.46
C PRO A 141 -5.81 -3.99 9.16
N GLN A 142 -5.39 -4.93 10.01
CA GLN A 142 -4.10 -5.61 9.91
C GLN A 142 -4.23 -6.96 9.21
N GLU A 143 -3.30 -7.25 8.31
CA GLU A 143 -2.99 -8.57 7.77
C GLU A 143 -1.61 -8.97 8.29
N VAL A 144 -1.58 -9.80 9.34
CA VAL A 144 -0.33 -10.26 9.95
C VAL A 144 0.10 -11.56 9.28
N LEU A 145 1.19 -11.50 8.52
CA LEU A 145 1.72 -12.68 7.85
C LEU A 145 2.56 -13.52 8.80
N GLN A 146 2.20 -14.81 8.85
CA GLN A 146 3.01 -15.84 9.49
C GLN A 146 3.57 -16.75 8.40
N VAL A 147 4.90 -16.87 8.34
CA VAL A 147 5.53 -17.85 7.46
C VAL A 147 5.64 -19.17 8.19
N SER A 148 5.21 -20.23 7.50
CA SER A 148 5.53 -21.60 7.86
C SER A 148 6.22 -22.26 6.68
N ALA A 149 7.03 -23.29 6.93
CA ALA A 149 7.62 -24.09 5.87
C ALA A 149 6.58 -24.73 4.91
N LYS A 150 5.29 -24.78 5.30
CA LYS A 150 4.19 -25.31 4.50
C LYS A 150 3.55 -24.29 3.56
N THR A 151 3.78 -23.00 3.78
CA THR A 151 3.16 -21.90 3.02
C THR A 151 4.14 -21.17 2.10
N PHE A 152 5.41 -21.57 2.09
CA PHE A 152 6.44 -21.00 1.23
C PHE A 152 6.47 -21.74 -0.11
N ASP A 153 5.57 -21.36 -1.03
CA ASP A 153 5.58 -21.86 -2.41
C ASP A 153 6.06 -20.75 -3.35
N LEU A 154 7.28 -20.89 -3.87
CA LEU A 154 7.94 -19.89 -4.71
C LEU A 154 7.41 -19.86 -6.16
N ASN A 155 6.52 -20.79 -6.54
CA ASN A 155 6.23 -21.11 -7.94
C ASN A 155 4.79 -20.78 -8.43
N GLU A 156 4.07 -19.86 -7.80
CA GLU A 156 2.63 -19.68 -8.10
C GLU A 156 2.29 -18.59 -9.15
N TYR A 157 3.16 -17.61 -9.42
CA TYR A 157 2.79 -16.43 -10.20
C TYR A 157 3.87 -15.97 -11.19
N GLU A 158 3.44 -15.50 -12.36
CA GLU A 158 4.29 -14.90 -13.39
C GLU A 158 3.92 -13.42 -13.59
N ILE A 159 4.94 -12.58 -13.80
CA ILE A 159 4.75 -11.18 -14.16
C ILE A 159 4.33 -11.14 -15.63
N LYS A 160 3.08 -10.73 -15.92
CA LYS A 160 2.53 -10.74 -17.28
C LYS A 160 2.88 -9.50 -18.10
N ASN A 161 3.04 -8.35 -17.44
CA ASN A 161 3.45 -7.12 -18.12
C ASN A 161 4.15 -6.17 -17.16
N ILE A 162 5.25 -5.55 -17.63
CA ILE A 162 5.97 -4.48 -16.94
C ILE A 162 5.87 -3.26 -17.86
N GLY A 163 4.89 -2.41 -17.62
CA GLY A 163 4.90 -1.05 -18.15
C GLY A 163 5.83 -0.16 -17.32
N GLU A 164 6.17 1.04 -17.81
CA GLU A 164 7.07 1.98 -17.10
C GLU A 164 6.65 2.25 -15.64
N ASN A 165 5.35 2.12 -15.31
CA ASN A 165 4.80 2.37 -13.97
C ASN A 165 3.64 1.43 -13.57
N THR A 166 3.45 0.30 -14.25
CA THR A 166 2.33 -0.62 -13.97
C THR A 166 2.76 -2.06 -14.14
N ILE A 167 2.54 -2.86 -13.10
CA ILE A 167 2.84 -4.29 -13.11
C ILE A 167 1.52 -5.05 -13.09
N THR A 168 1.31 -5.93 -14.06
CA THR A 168 0.19 -6.89 -14.04
C THR A 168 0.70 -8.30 -13.81
N TYR A 169 0.06 -9.00 -12.88
CA TYR A 169 0.42 -10.35 -12.47
C TYR A 169 -0.57 -11.35 -13.06
N GLY A 170 -0.09 -12.55 -13.39
CA GLY A 170 -0.91 -13.69 -13.75
C GLY A 170 -0.63 -14.88 -12.86
N SER A 171 -1.67 -15.68 -12.61
CA SER A 171 -1.46 -17.03 -12.08
C SER A 171 -0.75 -17.89 -13.11
N LEU A 172 0.24 -18.67 -12.66
CA LEU A 172 0.78 -19.74 -13.48
C LEU A 172 -0.30 -20.82 -13.64
N PRO A 173 -0.52 -21.35 -14.86
CA PRO A 173 -1.38 -22.50 -15.04
C PRO A 173 -0.85 -23.66 -14.21
N SER A 174 -1.73 -24.29 -13.43
CA SER A 174 -1.43 -25.47 -12.64
C SER A 174 -1.15 -26.65 -13.57
N TYR A 175 0.06 -26.72 -14.15
CA TYR A 175 0.54 -27.94 -14.75
C TYR A 175 0.88 -28.89 -13.61
N GLU A 176 -0.03 -29.86 -13.43
CA GLU A 176 0.09 -31.09 -12.65
C GLU A 176 0.97 -30.99 -11.38
N ARG A 177 0.35 -30.58 -10.27
CA ARG A 177 0.85 -30.95 -8.93
C ARG A 177 0.38 -32.34 -8.56
#